data_AF-A0A1A0JET9-F1
#
_entry.id   AF-A0A1A0JET9-F1
#
_cell.length_a   1.000
_cell.length_b   1.000
_cell.length_c   1.000
_cell.angle_alpha   90.00
_cell.angle_beta   90.00
_cell.angle_gamma   90.00
#
_symmetry.space_group_name_H-M   'P 1'
#
loop_
_entity.id
_entity.type
_entity.pdbx_description
1 polymer ?
#
loop_
_entity_poly.entity_id
_entity_poly.type
_entity_poly.pdbx_seq_one_letter_code
_entity_poly.pdbx_strand_id
1 'polypeptide(L)'
;MECTTDPELFFRDSRAAVHAAQEICQRCPLLVRCAQYALAAPDEATDGVFASVLMASTPTARQDREAALELLAQVAKTGIPAPLHDFGPAKFAGTRAELLQRVVELRDEQGMSWSAIGKELGCHYMTARNMYESRAASLSKAVA
;
A
#
# COMPACT_ATOMS: atom_id res chain seq x y z
N MET A 1 5.23 15.92 -20.26
CA MET A 1 6.23 16.24 -19.23
C MET A 1 7.10 15.02 -19.09
N GLU A 2 8.41 15.18 -19.27
CA GLU A 2 9.38 14.09 -19.21
C GLU A 2 9.84 13.89 -17.76
N CYS A 3 10.26 12.68 -17.39
CA CYS A 3 10.72 12.38 -16.03
C CYS A 3 12.03 13.09 -15.63
N THR A 4 12.63 13.86 -16.53
CA THR A 4 13.86 14.64 -16.32
C THR A 4 13.60 16.11 -15.99
N THR A 5 12.36 16.59 -16.13
CA THR A 5 12.05 18.03 -16.00
C THR A 5 12.02 18.51 -14.55
N ASP A 6 11.56 17.67 -13.62
CA ASP A 6 11.55 17.95 -12.18
C ASP A 6 11.79 16.64 -11.40
N PRO A 7 13.06 16.29 -11.11
CA PRO A 7 13.39 15.08 -10.35
C PRO A 7 12.79 15.07 -8.94
N GLU A 8 12.68 16.25 -8.32
CA GLU A 8 12.16 16.38 -6.94
C GLU A 8 10.70 15.96 -6.85
N LEU A 9 9.93 16.07 -7.93
CA LEU A 9 8.54 15.62 -7.97
C LEU A 9 8.39 14.15 -7.56
N PHE A 10 9.37 13.30 -7.88
CA PHE A 10 9.33 11.86 -7.62
C PHE A 10 9.59 11.50 -6.16
N PHE A 11 10.14 12.43 -5.36
CA PHE A 11 10.48 12.21 -3.95
C PHE A 11 9.59 13.00 -2.98
N ARG A 12 8.50 13.61 -3.47
CA ARG A 12 7.57 14.37 -2.64
C ARG A 12 6.50 13.48 -2.01
N ASP A 13 6.22 13.74 -0.73
CA ASP A 13 5.29 12.95 0.08
C ASP A 13 3.82 13.32 -0.13
N SER A 14 3.54 14.43 -0.83
CA SER A 14 2.16 14.87 -1.04
C SER A 14 1.43 13.94 -2.01
N ARG A 15 0.20 13.55 -1.68
CA ARG A 15 -0.63 12.65 -2.51
C ARG A 15 -0.71 13.10 -3.98
N ALA A 16 -0.89 14.41 -4.20
CA ALA A 16 -0.95 14.99 -5.54
C ALA A 16 0.38 14.85 -6.30
N ALA A 17 1.52 15.02 -5.63
CA ALA A 17 2.83 14.84 -6.25
C ALA A 17 3.09 13.37 -6.61
N VAL A 18 2.73 12.43 -5.73
CA VAL A 18 2.84 10.99 -6.01
C VAL A 18 2.02 10.63 -7.25
N HIS A 19 0.76 11.04 -7.33
CA HIS A 19 -0.07 10.77 -8.51
C HIS A 19 0.51 11.40 -9.77
N ALA A 20 0.97 12.66 -9.70
CA ALA A 20 1.61 13.33 -10.83
C ALA A 20 2.88 12.59 -11.31
N ALA A 21 3.73 12.14 -10.39
CA ALA A 21 4.90 11.32 -10.71
C ALA A 21 4.52 9.99 -11.38
N GLN A 22 3.50 9.30 -10.85
CA GLN A 22 3.00 8.05 -11.45
C GLN A 22 2.43 8.27 -12.87
N GLU A 23 1.70 9.36 -13.12
CA GLU A 23 1.19 9.73 -14.45
C GLU A 23 2.29 10.08 -15.46
N ILE A 24 3.43 10.59 -14.99
CA ILE A 24 4.62 10.77 -15.85
C ILE A 24 5.19 9.39 -16.19
N CYS A 25 5.33 8.49 -15.21
CA CYS A 25 5.80 7.13 -15.45
C CYS A 25 4.93 6.36 -16.45
N GLN A 26 3.60 6.56 -16.44
CA GLN A 26 2.69 5.89 -17.39
C GLN A 26 3.00 6.14 -18.87
N ARG A 27 3.75 7.21 -19.17
CA ARG A 27 4.15 7.60 -20.53
C ARG A 27 5.65 7.50 -20.76
N CYS A 28 6.40 6.97 -19.78
CA CYS A 28 7.85 6.94 -19.83
C CYS A 28 8.34 5.75 -20.68
N PRO A 29 9.09 5.99 -21.77
CA PRO A 29 9.63 4.89 -22.60
C PRO A 29 10.68 4.05 -21.88
N LEU A 30 11.23 4.56 -20.77
CA LEU A 30 12.24 3.87 -19.95
C LEU A 30 11.66 3.12 -18.75
N LEU A 31 10.34 2.96 -18.68
CA LEU A 31 9.63 2.36 -17.54
C LEU A 31 10.25 1.01 -17.10
N VAL A 32 10.41 0.08 -18.04
CA VAL A 32 10.98 -1.26 -17.77
C VAL A 32 12.41 -1.16 -17.21
N ARG A 33 13.24 -0.33 -17.82
CA ARG A 33 14.64 -0.15 -17.40
C ARG A 33 14.73 0.50 -16.02
N CYS A 34 13.86 1.46 -15.73
CA CYS A 34 13.75 2.10 -14.43
C CYS A 34 13.34 1.09 -13.35
N ALA A 35 12.36 0.22 -13.64
CA ALA A 35 11.94 -0.83 -12.72
C ALA A 35 13.07 -1.85 -12.44
N GLN A 36 13.78 -2.29 -13.48
CA GLN A 36 14.93 -3.19 -13.35
C GLN A 36 16.06 -2.56 -12.53
N TYR A 37 16.35 -1.27 -12.76
CA TYR A 37 17.36 -0.55 -12.00
C TYR A 37 17.02 -0.49 -10.50
N ALA A 38 15.79 -0.11 -10.17
CA ALA A 38 15.34 -0.05 -8.78
C ALA A 38 15.29 -1.44 -8.10
N LEU A 39 15.04 -2.53 -8.85
CA LEU A 39 15.11 -3.91 -8.33
C LEU A 39 16.54 -4.41 -8.12
N ALA A 40 17.52 -3.90 -8.88
CA ALA A 40 18.91 -4.32 -8.76
C ALA A 40 19.58 -3.75 -7.50
N ALA A 41 19.10 -2.61 -7.01
CA ALA A 41 19.56 -1.95 -5.79
C ALA A 41 18.36 -1.58 -4.91
N PRO A 42 17.63 -2.58 -4.36
CA PRO A 42 16.39 -2.32 -3.63
C PRO A 42 16.64 -1.43 -2.42
N ASP A 43 17.79 -1.57 -1.76
CA ASP A 43 18.18 -0.79 -0.59
C ASP A 43 18.51 0.68 -0.89
N GLU A 44 18.69 1.04 -2.17
CA GLU A 44 18.87 2.43 -2.63
C GLU A 44 17.54 3.05 -3.10
N ALA A 45 16.60 2.23 -3.56
CA ALA A 45 15.20 2.62 -3.82
C ALA A 45 14.42 2.71 -2.49
N THR A 46 14.73 3.75 -1.73
CA THR A 46 14.26 3.91 -0.34
C THR A 46 12.92 4.65 -0.25
N ASP A 47 12.80 5.81 -0.89
CA ASP A 47 11.62 6.66 -0.86
C ASP A 47 11.27 7.25 -2.24
N GLY A 48 9.98 7.53 -2.47
CA GLY A 48 9.50 8.14 -3.71
C GLY A 48 8.93 7.17 -4.75
N VAL A 49 8.69 7.66 -5.96
CA VAL A 49 8.03 6.92 -7.05
C VAL A 49 9.06 6.44 -8.07
N PHE A 50 9.17 5.12 -8.23
CA PHE A 50 10.03 4.47 -9.22
C PHE A 50 9.21 3.64 -10.17
N ALA A 51 9.36 3.90 -11.48
CA ALA A 51 8.63 3.18 -12.52
C ALA A 51 7.13 2.99 -12.18
N SER A 52 6.45 4.08 -11.81
CA SER A 52 5.04 4.17 -11.37
C SER A 52 4.69 3.52 -10.03
N VAL A 53 5.66 3.00 -9.28
CA VAL A 53 5.45 2.40 -7.95
C VAL A 53 5.91 3.36 -6.86
N LEU A 54 5.04 3.65 -5.88
CA LEU A 54 5.44 4.36 -4.67
C LEU A 54 6.20 3.40 -3.74
N MET A 55 7.44 3.74 -3.42
CA MET A 55 8.27 3.02 -2.45
C MET A 55 7.94 3.49 -1.03
N ALA A 56 7.88 2.55 -0.10
CA ALA A 56 7.59 2.83 1.29
C ALA A 56 8.84 3.39 2.00
N SER A 57 8.76 4.65 2.44
CA SER A 57 9.88 5.42 3.01
C SER A 57 10.32 4.98 4.42
N THR A 58 9.55 4.12 5.10
CA THR A 58 9.82 3.75 6.51
C THR A 58 10.00 2.24 6.71
N PRO A 59 11.01 1.79 7.48
CA PRO A 59 11.22 0.37 7.81
C PRO A 59 10.05 -0.31 8.54
N THR A 60 9.22 0.46 9.25
CA THR A 60 7.99 -0.01 9.90
C THR A 60 6.92 -0.44 8.89
N ALA A 61 7.03 -0.01 7.64
CA ALA A 61 6.16 -0.36 6.53
C ALA A 61 6.74 -1.54 5.72
N ARG A 62 7.35 -2.52 6.39
CA ARG A 62 7.98 -3.69 5.74
C ARG A 62 7.03 -4.40 4.76
N GLN A 63 5.76 -4.56 5.13
CA GLN A 63 4.76 -5.17 4.26
C GLN A 63 4.46 -4.30 3.03
N ASP A 64 4.39 -2.98 3.19
CA ASP A 64 4.17 -2.06 2.07
C ASP A 64 5.40 -2.04 1.14
N ARG A 65 6.61 -2.20 1.70
CA ARG A 65 7.84 -2.33 0.92
C ARG A 65 7.90 -3.63 0.13
N GLU A 66 7.54 -4.77 0.74
CA GLU A 66 7.44 -6.06 0.04
C GLU A 66 6.43 -5.97 -1.11
N ALA A 67 5.25 -5.40 -0.87
CA ALA A 67 4.24 -5.18 -1.91
C ALA A 67 4.71 -4.23 -3.02
N ALA A 68 5.43 -3.15 -2.68
CA ALA A 68 6.01 -2.25 -3.67
C ALA A 68 7.05 -2.96 -4.55
N LEU A 69 7.92 -3.79 -3.96
CA LEU A 69 8.90 -4.57 -4.72
C LEU A 69 8.23 -5.61 -5.65
N GLU A 70 7.15 -6.24 -5.21
CA GLU A 70 6.35 -7.14 -6.06
C GLU A 70 5.75 -6.41 -7.27
N LEU A 71 5.16 -5.22 -7.05
CA LEU A 71 4.65 -4.38 -8.13
C LEU A 71 5.78 -3.97 -9.09
N LEU A 72 6.92 -3.57 -8.56
CA LEU A 72 8.08 -3.17 -9.36
C LEU A 72 8.59 -4.32 -10.24
N ALA A 73 8.63 -5.56 -9.70
CA ALA A 73 8.95 -6.77 -10.45
C ALA A 73 7.94 -7.03 -11.58
N GLN A 74 6.65 -6.77 -11.34
CA GLN A 74 5.62 -6.90 -12.37
C GLN A 74 5.78 -5.86 -13.48
N VAL A 75 6.09 -4.60 -13.14
CA VAL A 75 6.37 -3.54 -14.12
C VAL A 75 7.61 -3.90 -14.95
N ALA A 76 8.69 -4.36 -14.31
CA ALA A 76 9.91 -4.78 -14.99
C ALA A 76 9.69 -5.93 -15.98
N LYS A 77 8.74 -6.83 -15.68
CA LYS A 77 8.41 -7.98 -16.52
C LYS A 77 7.47 -7.65 -17.68
N THR A 78 6.47 -6.81 -17.43
CA THR A 78 5.36 -6.59 -18.37
C THR A 78 5.47 -5.28 -19.14
N GLY A 79 6.22 -4.31 -18.63
CA GLY A 79 6.21 -2.93 -19.13
C GLY A 79 4.88 -2.22 -18.93
N ILE A 80 3.97 -2.79 -18.16
CA ILE A 80 2.69 -2.17 -17.80
C ILE A 80 2.91 -1.35 -16.52
N PRO A 81 2.57 -0.05 -16.50
CA PRO A 81 2.65 0.75 -15.28
C PRO A 81 1.79 0.19 -14.16
N ALA A 82 2.26 0.32 -12.93
CA ALA A 82 1.47 0.06 -11.74
C ALA A 82 0.28 1.03 -11.66
N PRO A 83 -0.86 0.60 -11.07
CA PRO A 83 -1.99 1.48 -10.83
C PRO A 83 -1.58 2.65 -9.90
N LEU A 84 -2.34 3.75 -10.00
CA LEU A 84 -2.15 4.89 -9.10
C LEU A 84 -2.28 4.44 -7.64
N HIS A 85 -1.43 5.00 -6.78
CA HIS A 85 -1.42 4.61 -5.38
C HIS A 85 -2.73 5.02 -4.71
N ASP A 86 -3.42 4.03 -4.14
CA ASP A 86 -4.67 4.26 -3.43
C ASP A 86 -4.40 4.73 -1.99
N PHE A 87 -4.56 6.03 -1.76
CA PHE A 87 -4.51 6.64 -0.43
C PHE A 87 -5.83 6.51 0.35
N GLY A 88 -6.80 5.76 -0.19
CA GLY A 88 -8.09 5.49 0.42
C GLY A 88 -7.91 4.79 1.78
N PRO A 89 -8.63 5.24 2.83
CA PRO A 89 -8.53 4.64 4.17
C PRO A 89 -9.16 3.24 4.27
N ALA A 90 -9.84 2.76 3.22
CA ALA A 90 -10.49 1.46 3.17
C ALA A 90 -10.33 0.86 1.76
N LYS A 91 -9.57 -0.23 1.62
CA LYS A 91 -9.59 -1.05 0.39
C LYS A 91 -10.59 -2.21 0.50
N PHE A 92 -11.26 -2.33 1.65
CA PHE A 92 -12.38 -3.24 1.83
C PHE A 92 -13.60 -2.70 1.08
N ALA A 93 -14.16 -3.50 0.17
CA ALA A 93 -15.27 -3.08 -0.70
C ALA A 93 -16.62 -2.96 0.02
N GLY A 94 -16.73 -3.44 1.26
CA GLY A 94 -17.96 -3.41 2.05
C GLY A 94 -18.05 -2.25 3.04
N THR A 95 -19.15 -2.20 3.77
CA THR A 95 -19.40 -1.26 4.86
C THR A 95 -18.47 -1.52 6.05
N ARG A 96 -18.35 -0.50 6.92
CA ARG A 96 -17.60 -0.62 8.18
C ARG A 96 -18.14 -1.74 9.09
N ALA A 97 -19.45 -2.00 9.06
CA ALA A 97 -20.08 -3.05 9.85
C ALA A 97 -19.69 -4.44 9.32
N GLU A 98 -19.72 -4.63 8.00
CA GLU A 98 -19.25 -5.87 7.36
C GLU A 98 -17.75 -6.09 7.58
N LEU A 99 -16.94 -5.03 7.53
CA LEU A 99 -15.51 -5.12 7.86
C LEU A 99 -15.30 -5.59 9.30
N LEU A 100 -16.05 -5.03 10.27
CA LEU A 100 -15.98 -5.45 11.67
C LEU A 100 -16.39 -6.91 11.85
N GLN A 101 -17.49 -7.33 11.21
CA GLN A 101 -17.97 -8.72 11.25
C GLN A 101 -16.88 -9.67 10.77
N ARG A 102 -16.28 -9.40 9.61
CA ARG A 102 -15.20 -10.22 9.04
C ARG A 102 -13.95 -10.23 9.92
N VAL A 103 -13.55 -9.08 10.47
CA VAL A 103 -12.41 -9.01 11.40
C VAL A 103 -12.63 -9.91 12.62
N VAL A 104 -13.86 -9.94 13.16
CA VAL A 104 -14.24 -10.79 14.29
C VAL A 104 -14.19 -12.27 13.92
N GLU A 105 -14.80 -12.66 12.79
CA GLU A 105 -14.78 -14.04 12.30
C GLU A 105 -13.34 -14.56 12.15
N LEU A 106 -12.49 -13.80 11.45
CA LEU A 106 -11.10 -14.20 11.22
C LEU A 106 -10.28 -14.23 12.53
N ARG A 107 -10.61 -13.38 13.50
CA ARG A 107 -9.89 -13.32 14.78
C ARG A 107 -10.32 -14.42 15.74
N ASP A 108 -11.61 -14.55 15.97
CA ASP A 108 -12.18 -15.38 17.03
C ASP A 108 -12.33 -16.83 16.57
N GLU A 109 -12.69 -17.06 15.31
CA GLU A 109 -12.94 -18.42 14.79
C GLU A 109 -11.68 -19.03 14.18
N GLN A 110 -10.90 -18.23 13.46
CA GLN A 110 -9.72 -18.72 12.72
C GLN A 110 -8.39 -18.41 13.42
N GLY A 111 -8.40 -17.64 14.52
CA GLY A 111 -7.20 -17.31 15.29
C GLY A 111 -6.16 -16.51 14.52
N MET A 112 -6.53 -15.86 13.42
CA MET A 112 -5.59 -15.18 12.54
C MET A 112 -4.89 -14.01 13.24
N SER A 113 -3.64 -13.76 12.85
CA SER A 113 -2.89 -12.58 13.29
C SER A 113 -3.44 -11.31 12.63
N TRP A 114 -3.28 -10.16 13.28
CA TRP A 114 -3.79 -8.88 12.76
C TRP A 114 -3.24 -8.52 11.37
N SER A 115 -1.97 -8.86 11.11
CA SER A 115 -1.34 -8.65 9.81
C SER A 115 -1.96 -9.53 8.72
N ALA A 116 -2.28 -10.80 9.04
CA ALA A 116 -2.95 -11.70 8.11
C ALA A 116 -4.40 -11.25 7.83
N ILE A 117 -5.12 -10.81 8.86
CA ILE A 117 -6.48 -10.24 8.72
C ILE A 117 -6.46 -8.99 7.83
N GLY A 118 -5.50 -8.09 8.05
CA GLY A 118 -5.34 -6.89 7.22
C GLY A 118 -5.11 -7.23 5.75
N LYS A 119 -4.24 -8.20 5.47
CA LYS A 119 -3.99 -8.69 4.10
C LYS A 119 -5.24 -9.29 3.47
N GLU A 120 -5.93 -10.17 4.18
CA GLU A 120 -7.14 -10.86 3.71
C GLU A 120 -8.28 -9.87 3.38
N LEU A 121 -8.47 -8.87 4.24
CA LEU A 121 -9.58 -7.92 4.12
C LEU A 121 -9.22 -6.64 3.36
N GLY A 122 -7.99 -6.53 2.85
CA GLY A 122 -7.53 -5.30 2.19
C GLY A 122 -7.59 -4.08 3.13
N CYS A 123 -7.23 -4.24 4.39
CA CYS A 123 -7.17 -3.13 5.35
C CYS A 123 -5.85 -3.12 6.11
N HIS A 124 -5.46 -1.95 6.65
CA HIS A 124 -4.27 -1.88 7.48
C HIS A 124 -4.49 -2.70 8.77
N TYR A 125 -3.49 -3.44 9.24
CA TYR A 125 -3.63 -4.32 10.42
C TYR A 125 -4.08 -3.55 11.68
N MET A 126 -3.64 -2.30 11.84
CA MET A 126 -4.10 -1.43 12.94
C MET A 126 -5.59 -1.10 12.83
N THR A 127 -6.12 -0.96 11.61
CA THR A 127 -7.55 -0.74 11.39
C THR A 127 -8.35 -1.94 11.91
N ALA A 128 -7.94 -3.16 11.54
CA ALA A 128 -8.55 -4.40 12.04
C ALA A 128 -8.51 -4.47 13.58
N ARG A 129 -7.34 -4.24 14.19
CA ARG A 129 -7.16 -4.27 15.63
C ARG A 129 -8.04 -3.24 16.36
N ASN A 130 -7.98 -1.97 15.94
CA ASN A 130 -8.71 -0.87 16.59
C ASN A 130 -10.23 -1.09 16.51
N MET A 131 -10.72 -1.63 15.38
CA MET A 131 -12.14 -1.96 15.22
C MET A 131 -12.59 -3.06 16.18
N TYR A 132 -11.80 -4.12 16.32
CA TYR A 132 -12.08 -5.22 17.24
C TYR A 132 -12.08 -4.75 18.70
N GLU A 133 -11.06 -4.00 19.13
CA GLU A 133 -10.95 -3.49 20.50
C GLU A 133 -12.09 -2.52 20.85
N SER A 134 -12.50 -1.66 19.91
CA SER A 134 -13.63 -0.74 20.09
C SER A 134 -14.96 -1.48 20.29
N ARG A 135 -15.15 -2.63 19.62
CA ARG A 135 -16.33 -3.49 19.82
C ARG A 135 -16.31 -4.15 21.20
N ALA A 136 -15.17 -4.70 21.63
CA ALA A 136 -15.02 -5.29 22.96
C ALA A 136 -15.29 -4.28 24.08
N ALA A 137 -14.83 -3.03 23.92
CA ALA A 137 -15.12 -1.93 24.82
C ALA A 137 -16.61 -1.53 24.84
N SER A 138 -17.32 -1.69 23.71
CA SER A 138 -18.75 -1.39 23.61
C SER A 138 -19.61 -2.50 24.24
N LEU A 139 -19.23 -3.77 24.04
CA LEU A 139 -19.90 -4.92 24.64
C LEU A 139 -19.74 -4.95 26.17
N SER A 140 -18.55 -4.65 26.69
CA SER A 140 -18.30 -4.58 28.14
C SER A 140 -19.11 -3.49 28.84
N LYS A 141 -19.41 -2.38 28.16
CA LYS A 141 -20.29 -1.31 28.69
C LYS A 141 -21.78 -1.65 28.62
N ALA A 142 -22.21 -2.57 27.76
CA ALA A 142 -23.61 -2.96 27.64
C ALA A 142 -24.04 -4.03 28.66
N VAL A 143 -23.06 -4.63 29.36
CA VAL A 143 -23.26 -5.70 30.36
C VAL A 143 -23.09 -5.19 31.80
N ALA A 144 -22.70 -3.92 31.97
CA ALA A 144 -22.59 -3.25 33.27
C ALA A 144 -23.82 -2.37 33.54
#